data_AF-A0A158L1K0-F1
#
_entry.id   AF-A0A158L1K0-F1
#
_cell.length_a   1.000
_cell.length_b   1.000
_cell.length_c   1.000
_cell.angle_alpha   90.00
_cell.angle_beta   90.00
_cell.angle_gamma   90.00
#
_symmetry.space_group_name_H-M   'P 1'
#
loop_
_entity.id
_entity.type
_entity.pdbx_description
1 polymer ?
#
loop_
_entity_poly.entity_id
_entity_poly.type
_entity_poly.pdbx_seq_one_letter_code
_entity_poly.pdbx_strand_id
1 'polypeptide(L)'
;MDAVRTFLENQSLFALFLTIALGYPIGEVNIKGVALGSGAVLFVGLAIGAFAPKSAPPALLGTLGLLFFLYGIGIQYGAQFFRGLTSREGVKANAAACIGVIIAGLVSCGFIPFGITLADALGMFAGSGTSTASLQVAIASMKSNDAAVAYSVAYPCRTDSVSLYAEHWAESKDPEAAGEDT
;
A
#
# COMPACT_ATOMS: atom_id res chain seq x y z
N MET A 1 23.67 -20.61 -14.87
CA MET A 1 22.56 -19.70 -14.51
C MET A 1 22.87 -18.26 -14.87
N ASP A 2 24.15 -17.89 -14.97
CA ASP A 2 24.59 -16.52 -15.26
C ASP A 2 24.14 -16.00 -16.62
N ALA A 3 24.09 -16.85 -17.65
CA ALA A 3 23.58 -16.46 -18.97
C ALA A 3 22.13 -15.96 -18.93
N VAL A 4 21.25 -16.62 -18.15
CA VAL A 4 19.85 -16.22 -18.00
C VAL A 4 19.75 -14.92 -17.20
N ARG A 5 20.53 -14.80 -16.12
CA ARG A 5 20.61 -13.58 -15.34
C ARG A 5 21.06 -12.38 -16.19
N THR A 6 22.17 -12.51 -16.91
CA THR A 6 22.69 -11.44 -17.78
C THR A 6 21.71 -11.08 -18.89
N PHE A 7 20.99 -12.05 -19.45
CA PHE A 7 19.94 -11.77 -20.42
C PHE A 7 18.80 -10.92 -19.83
N LEU A 8 18.31 -11.28 -18.63
CA LEU A 8 17.27 -10.52 -17.94
C LEU A 8 17.73 -9.11 -17.54
N GLU A 9 18.97 -8.97 -17.08
CA GLU A 9 19.55 -7.67 -16.73
C GLU A 9 19.71 -6.76 -17.96
N ASN A 10 20.02 -7.32 -19.14
CA ASN A 10 20.13 -6.55 -20.39
C ASN A 10 18.77 -6.24 -21.03
N GLN A 11 17.72 -7.03 -20.74
CA GLN A 11 16.39 -6.91 -21.31
C GLN A 11 15.34 -6.69 -20.21
N SER A 12 15.42 -5.56 -19.51
CA SER A 12 14.55 -5.25 -18.36
C SER A 12 13.05 -5.23 -18.70
N LEU A 13 12.67 -4.87 -19.93
CA LEU A 13 11.29 -4.96 -20.41
C LEU A 13 10.82 -6.42 -20.50
N PHE A 14 11.69 -7.32 -20.96
CA PHE A 14 11.37 -8.75 -20.99
C PHE A 14 11.20 -9.30 -19.57
N ALA A 15 12.04 -8.87 -18.61
CA ALA A 15 11.88 -9.23 -17.20
C ALA A 15 10.54 -8.77 -16.62
N LEU A 16 10.07 -7.56 -16.99
CA LEU A 16 8.74 -7.08 -16.62
C LEU A 16 7.62 -7.94 -17.21
N PHE A 17 7.66 -8.23 -18.51
CA PHE A 17 6.65 -9.09 -19.15
C PHE A 17 6.65 -10.50 -18.56
N LEU A 18 7.82 -11.06 -18.29
CA LEU A 18 7.96 -12.35 -17.64
C LEU A 18 7.36 -12.34 -16.22
N THR A 19 7.59 -11.27 -15.47
CA THR A 19 7.00 -11.07 -14.14
C THR A 19 5.47 -11.13 -14.20
N ILE A 20 4.86 -10.40 -15.14
CA ILE A 20 3.41 -10.37 -15.30
C ILE A 20 2.90 -11.73 -15.81
N ALA A 21 3.56 -12.30 -16.82
CA ALA A 21 3.16 -13.55 -17.46
C ALA A 21 3.22 -14.76 -16.53
N LEU A 22 4.17 -14.79 -15.57
CA LEU A 22 4.24 -15.82 -14.54
C LEU A 22 3.35 -15.48 -13.34
N GLY A 23 3.33 -14.21 -12.92
CA GLY A 23 2.60 -13.77 -11.74
C GLY A 23 1.09 -13.92 -11.86
N TYR A 24 0.51 -13.61 -13.02
CA TYR A 24 -0.93 -13.71 -13.25
C TYR A 24 -1.46 -15.15 -13.09
N PRO A 25 -0.96 -16.16 -13.83
CA PRO A 25 -1.45 -17.53 -13.68
C PRO A 25 -1.16 -18.12 -12.30
N ILE A 26 -0.01 -17.79 -11.69
CA ILE A 26 0.29 -18.20 -10.30
C ILE A 26 -0.74 -17.61 -9.33
N GLY A 27 -1.18 -16.38 -9.56
CA GLY A 27 -2.19 -15.69 -8.76
C GLY A 27 -3.57 -16.32 -8.82
N GLU A 28 -3.94 -16.91 -9.95
CA GLU A 28 -5.21 -17.61 -10.13
C GLU A 28 -5.23 -19.03 -9.52
N VAL A 29 -4.07 -19.60 -9.18
CA VAL A 29 -4.01 -20.90 -8.51
C VAL A 29 -4.66 -20.78 -7.12
N ASN A 30 -5.80 -21.45 -6.97
CA ASN A 30 -6.51 -21.53 -5.70
C ASN A 30 -5.98 -22.72 -4.89
N ILE A 31 -5.50 -22.44 -3.68
CA ILE A 31 -5.07 -23.46 -2.73
C ILE A 31 -5.99 -23.37 -1.52
N LYS A 32 -6.77 -24.43 -1.27
CA LYS A 32 -7.68 -24.55 -0.11
C LYS A 32 -8.69 -23.38 0.03
N GLY A 33 -9.19 -22.88 -1.09
CA GLY A 33 -10.17 -21.79 -1.12
C GLY A 33 -9.55 -20.39 -1.15
N VAL A 34 -8.24 -20.27 -0.99
CA VAL A 34 -7.52 -18.98 -1.01
C VAL A 34 -6.74 -18.88 -2.32
N ALA A 35 -6.95 -17.77 -3.04
CA ALA A 35 -6.14 -17.40 -4.21
C ALA A 35 -5.39 -16.10 -3.89
N LEU A 36 -4.14 -16.00 -4.35
CA LEU A 36 -3.30 -14.81 -4.19
C LEU A 36 -3.78 -13.64 -5.07
N GLY A 37 -4.49 -13.95 -6.16
CA GLY A 37 -4.98 -12.98 -7.12
C GLY A 37 -3.86 -12.20 -7.79
N SER A 38 -4.15 -10.95 -8.17
CA SER A 38 -3.16 -10.05 -8.79
C SER A 38 -1.95 -9.76 -7.90
N GLY A 39 -2.04 -10.01 -6.58
CA GLY A 39 -0.92 -9.87 -5.65
C GLY A 39 0.26 -10.82 -5.93
N ALA A 40 0.03 -11.97 -6.56
CA ALA A 40 1.09 -12.90 -6.94
C ALA A 40 2.14 -12.28 -7.88
N VAL A 41 1.73 -11.30 -8.71
CA VAL A 41 2.65 -10.56 -9.60
C VAL A 41 3.73 -9.82 -8.81
N LEU A 42 3.42 -9.32 -7.61
CA LEU A 42 4.40 -8.65 -6.74
C LEU A 42 5.44 -9.65 -6.19
N PHE A 43 5.01 -10.84 -5.78
CA PHE A 43 5.92 -11.87 -5.27
C PHE A 43 6.84 -12.42 -6.36
N VAL A 44 6.32 -12.64 -7.58
CA VAL A 44 7.14 -13.03 -8.72
C VAL A 44 8.13 -11.92 -9.09
N GLY A 45 7.70 -10.66 -9.06
CA GLY A 45 8.58 -9.51 -9.30
C GLY A 45 9.70 -9.42 -8.26
N LEU A 46 9.39 -9.69 -6.99
CA LEU A 46 10.38 -9.77 -5.91
C LEU A 46 11.39 -10.90 -6.17
N ALA A 47 10.92 -12.09 -6.57
CA ALA A 47 11.78 -13.23 -6.87
C ALA A 47 12.71 -12.95 -8.07
N ILE A 48 12.18 -12.37 -9.15
CA ILE A 48 12.98 -11.97 -10.32
C ILE A 48 13.98 -10.87 -9.95
N GLY A 49 13.56 -9.87 -9.17
CA GLY A 49 14.44 -8.80 -8.70
C GLY A 49 15.57 -9.30 -7.79
N ALA A 50 15.30 -10.30 -6.95
CA ALA A 50 16.32 -10.94 -6.12
C ALA A 50 17.31 -11.76 -6.98
N PHE A 51 16.83 -12.43 -8.03
CA PHE A 51 17.65 -13.23 -8.94
C PHE A 51 18.48 -12.37 -9.92
N ALA A 52 17.92 -11.28 -10.43
CA ALA A 52 18.51 -10.37 -11.40
C ALA A 52 18.36 -8.89 -10.96
N PRO A 53 19.16 -8.40 -10.00
CA PRO A 53 18.97 -7.08 -9.40
C PRO A 53 19.05 -5.89 -10.36
N LYS A 54 19.73 -6.06 -11.51
CA LYS A 54 19.85 -5.02 -12.55
C LYS A 54 18.75 -5.08 -13.61
N SER A 55 17.80 -6.02 -13.52
CA SER A 55 16.68 -6.13 -14.48
C SER A 55 15.56 -5.13 -14.21
N ALA A 56 15.79 -4.13 -13.35
CA ALA A 56 14.79 -3.12 -13.03
C ALA A 56 14.36 -2.37 -14.31
N PRO A 57 13.05 -2.30 -14.60
CA PRO A 57 12.55 -1.56 -15.75
C PRO A 57 12.80 -0.06 -15.60
N PRO A 58 12.73 0.71 -16.70
CA PRO A 58 12.85 2.16 -16.64
C PRO A 58 11.85 2.78 -15.65
N ALA A 59 12.30 3.75 -14.84
CA ALA A 59 11.48 4.39 -13.80
C ALA A 59 10.14 4.96 -14.33
N LEU A 60 10.12 5.37 -15.60
CA LEU A 60 8.91 5.82 -16.31
C LEU A 60 7.77 4.80 -16.22
N LEU A 61 8.05 3.49 -16.29
CA LEU A 61 7.00 2.47 -16.20
C LEU A 61 6.34 2.42 -14.83
N GLY A 62 7.09 2.67 -13.75
CA GLY A 62 6.52 2.81 -12.41
C GLY A 62 5.58 4.01 -12.31
N THR A 63 5.97 5.15 -12.89
CA THR A 63 5.12 6.36 -12.98
C THR A 63 3.87 6.12 -13.83
N LEU A 64 3.99 5.46 -14.97
CA LEU A 64 2.84 5.11 -15.82
C LEU A 64 1.90 4.13 -15.11
N GLY A 65 2.44 3.15 -14.39
CA GLY A 65 1.64 2.23 -13.57
C GLY A 65 0.83 2.97 -12.49
N LEU A 66 1.46 3.89 -11.77
CA LEU A 66 0.78 4.75 -10.79
C LEU A 66 -0.29 5.63 -11.45
N LEU A 67 0.00 6.21 -12.62
CA LEU A 67 -0.93 7.03 -13.39
C LEU A 67 -2.17 6.21 -13.80
N PHE A 68 -1.98 5.03 -14.39
CA PHE A 68 -3.09 4.17 -14.79
C PHE A 68 -3.89 3.65 -13.59
N PHE A 69 -3.23 3.33 -12.49
CA PHE A 69 -3.88 2.97 -11.23
C PHE A 69 -4.79 4.09 -10.71
N LEU A 70 -4.28 5.33 -10.62
CA LEU A 70 -5.05 6.47 -10.15
C LEU A 70 -6.18 6.85 -11.13
N TYR A 71 -5.94 6.73 -12.43
CA TYR A 71 -6.95 6.94 -13.46
C TYR A 71 -8.11 5.94 -13.32
N GLY A 72 -7.80 4.65 -13.09
CA GLY A 72 -8.79 3.61 -12.84
C GLY A 72 -9.64 3.90 -11.60
N ILE A 73 -9.02 4.29 -10.49
CA ILE A 73 -9.73 4.75 -9.28
C ILE A 73 -10.65 5.93 -9.60
N GLY A 74 -10.16 6.91 -10.37
CA GLY A 74 -10.93 8.08 -10.78
C GLY A 74 -12.19 7.74 -11.58
N ILE A 75 -12.10 6.79 -12.52
CA ILE A 75 -13.27 6.33 -13.28
C ILE A 75 -14.23 5.55 -12.37
N GLN A 76 -13.72 4.64 -11.55
CA GLN A 76 -14.56 3.72 -10.76
C GLN A 76 -15.31 4.42 -9.62
N TYR A 77 -14.70 5.42 -9.00
CA TYR A 77 -15.24 6.11 -7.82
C TYR A 77 -15.58 7.59 -8.05
N GLY A 78 -15.48 8.09 -9.29
CA GLY A 78 -15.65 9.51 -9.59
C GLY A 78 -17.01 10.08 -9.15
N ALA A 79 -18.12 9.37 -9.42
CA ALA A 79 -19.45 9.84 -9.02
C ALA A 79 -19.62 9.88 -7.49
N GLN A 80 -19.09 8.88 -6.78
CA GLN A 80 -19.11 8.78 -5.33
C GLN A 80 -18.26 9.88 -4.69
N PHE A 81 -17.12 10.22 -5.31
CA PHE A 81 -16.28 11.34 -4.88
C PHE A 81 -17.06 12.67 -4.89
N PHE A 82 -17.73 13.00 -6.00
CA PHE A 82 -18.54 14.23 -6.07
C PHE A 82 -19.72 14.21 -5.08
N ARG A 83 -20.40 13.07 -4.90
CA ARG A 83 -21.43 12.93 -3.86
C ARG A 83 -20.87 13.16 -2.46
N GLY A 84 -19.65 12.69 -2.20
CA GLY A 84 -18.94 12.93 -0.95
C GLY A 84 -18.61 14.41 -0.72
N LEU A 85 -18.33 15.18 -1.77
CA LEU A 85 -18.06 16.62 -1.65
C LEU A 85 -19.31 17.48 -1.48
N THR A 86 -20.46 17.05 -2.02
CA THR A 86 -21.68 17.88 -2.01
C THR A 86 -22.64 17.52 -0.86
N SER A 87 -22.63 16.28 -0.38
CA SER A 87 -23.53 15.85 0.71
C SER A 87 -23.04 16.35 2.07
N ARG A 88 -23.97 16.71 2.97
CA ARG A 88 -23.62 17.15 4.34
C ARG A 88 -22.80 16.11 5.12
N GLU A 89 -23.23 14.85 5.06
CA GLU A 89 -22.50 13.74 5.69
C GLU A 89 -21.14 13.50 5.03
N GLY A 90 -21.05 13.61 3.70
CA GLY A 90 -19.79 13.47 2.98
C GLY A 90 -18.79 14.57 3.31
N VAL A 91 -19.24 15.82 3.43
CA VAL A 91 -18.38 16.96 3.84
C VAL A 91 -17.87 16.73 5.27
N LYS A 92 -18.73 16.28 6.18
CA LYS A 92 -18.32 15.96 7.57
C LYS A 92 -17.29 14.82 7.59
N ALA A 93 -17.52 13.76 6.82
CA ALA A 93 -16.60 12.63 6.71
C ALA A 93 -15.26 13.05 6.08
N ASN A 94 -15.28 13.88 5.04
CA ASN A 94 -14.07 14.41 4.40
C ASN A 94 -13.30 15.34 5.33
N ALA A 95 -13.97 16.18 6.11
CA ALA A 95 -13.31 17.01 7.12
C ALA A 95 -12.63 16.15 8.19
N ALA A 96 -13.32 15.13 8.71
CA ALA A 96 -12.75 14.18 9.66
C ALA A 96 -11.55 13.43 9.06
N ALA A 97 -11.66 12.97 7.81
CA ALA A 97 -10.57 12.30 7.11
C ALA A 97 -9.36 13.23 6.89
N CYS A 98 -9.58 14.48 6.46
CA CYS A 98 -8.53 15.47 6.31
C CYS A 98 -7.80 15.75 7.63
N ILE A 99 -8.55 15.95 8.72
CA ILE A 99 -7.98 16.14 10.05
C ILE A 99 -7.16 14.91 10.45
N GLY A 100 -7.71 13.71 10.26
CA GLY A 100 -7.01 12.45 10.54
C GLY A 100 -5.71 12.30 9.77
N VAL A 101 -5.72 12.62 8.47
CA VAL A 101 -4.53 12.58 7.60
C VAL A 101 -3.47 13.60 8.06
N ILE A 102 -3.88 14.82 8.40
CA ILE A 102 -2.96 15.84 8.92
C ILE A 102 -2.34 15.39 10.24
N ILE A 103 -3.15 14.90 11.18
CA ILE A 103 -2.67 14.41 12.47
C ILE A 103 -1.71 13.24 12.26
N ALA A 104 -2.05 12.27 11.43
CA ALA A 104 -1.17 11.13 11.13
C ALA A 104 0.15 11.58 10.50
N GLY A 105 0.13 12.56 9.59
CA GLY A 105 1.33 13.15 9.02
C GLY A 105 2.19 13.87 10.06
N LEU A 106 1.56 14.67 10.93
CA LEU A 106 2.25 15.37 12.02
C LEU A 106 2.86 14.41 13.04
N VAL A 107 2.13 13.36 13.43
CA VAL A 107 2.63 12.31 14.32
C VAL A 107 3.84 11.63 13.68
N SER A 108 3.75 11.26 12.40
CA SER A 108 4.86 10.61 11.71
C SER A 108 6.11 11.50 11.63
N CYS A 109 5.94 12.78 11.28
CA CYS A 109 7.02 13.76 11.29
C CYS A 109 7.52 14.10 12.70
N GLY A 110 6.68 13.94 13.72
CA GLY A 110 7.02 14.16 15.13
C GLY A 110 8.11 13.22 15.65
N PHE A 111 8.39 12.12 14.93
CA PHE A 111 9.46 11.19 15.25
C PHE A 111 10.84 11.60 14.71
N ILE A 112 10.92 12.61 13.83
CA ILE A 112 12.19 13.08 13.25
C ILE A 112 13.22 13.50 14.33
N PRO A 113 12.86 14.22 15.41
CA PRO A 113 13.79 14.58 16.49
C PRO A 113 14.41 13.36 17.21
N PHE A 114 13.81 12.18 17.10
CA PHE A 114 14.32 10.94 17.70
C PHE A 114 15.31 10.19 16.79
N GLY A 115 15.77 10.83 15.69
CA GLY A 115 16.77 10.27 14.78
C GLY A 115 16.21 9.55 13.56
N ILE A 116 14.90 9.67 13.32
CA ILE A 116 14.23 9.09 12.14
C ILE A 116 14.34 10.07 10.96
N THR A 117 14.66 9.57 9.77
CA THR A 117 14.76 10.43 8.58
C THR A 117 13.39 10.84 8.07
N LEU A 118 13.31 11.91 7.27
CA LEU A 118 12.05 12.29 6.62
C LEU A 118 11.52 11.16 5.69
N ALA A 119 12.41 10.41 5.05
CA ALA A 119 12.02 9.28 4.20
C ALA A 119 11.35 8.18 5.02
N ASP A 120 11.90 7.85 6.18
CA ASP A 120 11.31 6.88 7.11
C ASP A 120 9.96 7.37 7.64
N ALA A 121 9.86 8.64 8.04
CA ALA A 121 8.60 9.23 8.49
C ALA A 121 7.50 9.17 7.41
N LEU A 122 7.81 9.48 6.16
CA LEU A 122 6.84 9.36 5.07
C LEU A 122 6.49 7.90 4.77
N GLY A 123 7.46 6.99 4.89
CA GLY A 123 7.26 5.54 4.77
C GLY A 123 6.33 5.00 5.86
N MET A 124 6.55 5.36 7.12
CA MET A 124 5.70 4.98 8.25
C MET A 124 4.27 5.52 8.11
N PHE A 125 4.13 6.77 7.66
CA PHE A 125 2.82 7.36 7.35
C PHE A 125 2.08 6.55 6.28
N ALA A 126 2.78 6.22 5.18
CA ALA A 126 2.19 5.40 4.12
C ALA A 126 1.87 3.97 4.58
N GLY A 127 2.73 3.36 5.41
CA GLY A 127 2.62 1.99 5.90
C GLY A 127 1.49 1.80 6.91
N SER A 128 1.44 2.64 7.93
CA SER A 128 0.29 2.72 8.87
C SER A 128 -1.02 3.06 8.17
N GLY A 129 -0.92 3.74 7.02
CA GLY A 129 -1.99 4.08 6.10
C GLY A 129 -2.39 3.00 5.10
N THR A 130 -1.65 1.89 5.00
CA THR A 130 -1.63 0.94 3.85
C THR A 130 -1.85 1.64 2.50
N SER A 131 -1.18 2.78 2.28
CA SER A 131 -1.36 3.62 1.09
C SER A 131 -0.15 3.47 0.17
N THR A 132 -0.22 2.50 -0.74
CA THR A 132 0.83 2.27 -1.74
C THR A 132 1.06 3.49 -2.61
N ALA A 133 0.01 4.25 -2.94
CA ALA A 133 0.15 5.49 -3.70
C ALA A 133 0.98 6.55 -2.94
N SER A 134 0.73 6.72 -1.64
CA SER A 134 1.52 7.61 -0.79
C SER A 134 2.98 7.17 -0.68
N LEU A 135 3.24 5.86 -0.61
CA LEU A 135 4.59 5.31 -0.63
C LEU A 135 5.33 5.64 -1.94
N GLN A 136 4.68 5.42 -3.08
CA GLN A 136 5.32 5.69 -4.39
C GLN A 136 5.67 7.17 -4.55
N VAL A 137 4.81 8.07 -4.05
CA VAL A 137 5.11 9.52 -4.02
C VAL A 137 6.30 9.80 -3.10
N ALA A 138 6.34 9.21 -1.90
CA ALA A 138 7.45 9.38 -0.97
C ALA A 138 8.80 8.93 -1.57
N ILE A 139 8.84 7.75 -2.21
CA ILE A 139 10.04 7.25 -2.89
C ILE A 139 10.45 8.19 -4.04
N ALA A 140 9.49 8.65 -4.86
CA ALA A 140 9.77 9.55 -5.96
C ALA A 140 10.32 10.91 -5.50
N SER A 141 9.78 11.46 -4.40
CA SER A 141 10.19 12.74 -3.83
C SER A 141 11.54 12.65 -3.11
N MET A 142 11.75 11.60 -2.32
CA MET A 142 12.96 11.44 -1.50
C MET A 142 14.12 10.82 -2.27
N LYS A 143 13.86 10.14 -3.40
CA LYS A 143 14.84 9.36 -4.18
C LYS A 143 15.61 8.34 -3.32
N SER A 144 14.96 7.82 -2.28
CA SER A 144 15.51 6.82 -1.36
C SER A 144 14.54 5.63 -1.22
N ASN A 145 15.12 4.45 -1.00
CA ASN A 145 14.38 3.23 -0.70
C ASN A 145 14.05 3.09 0.79
N ASP A 146 14.56 3.98 1.65
CA ASP A 146 14.33 3.95 3.11
C ASP A 146 12.83 4.05 3.42
N ALA A 147 12.09 4.84 2.65
CA ALA A 147 10.63 4.94 2.75
C ALA A 147 9.92 3.58 2.54
N ALA A 148 10.44 2.73 1.64
CA ALA A 148 9.90 1.39 1.42
C ALA A 148 10.16 0.45 2.60
N VAL A 149 11.32 0.58 3.24
CA VAL A 149 11.69 -0.18 4.44
C VAL A 149 10.80 0.25 5.62
N ALA A 150 10.66 1.55 5.86
CA ALA A 150 9.79 2.05 6.91
C ALA A 150 8.31 1.69 6.68
N TYR A 151 7.85 1.69 5.41
CA TYR A 151 6.51 1.22 5.05
C TYR A 151 6.28 -0.24 5.44
N SER A 152 7.23 -1.14 5.14
CA SER A 152 7.06 -2.57 5.42
C SER A 152 7.04 -2.86 6.93
N VAL A 153 7.80 -2.10 7.72
CA VAL A 153 7.82 -2.20 9.19
C VAL A 153 6.53 -1.65 9.82
N ALA A 154 5.98 -0.56 9.28
CA ALA A 154 4.75 0.05 9.82
C ALA A 154 3.45 -0.63 9.36
N TYR A 155 3.50 -1.44 8.29
CA TYR A 155 2.33 -2.11 7.71
C TYR A 155 1.56 -3.00 8.70
N PRO A 156 2.21 -3.88 9.52
CA PRO A 156 1.52 -4.71 10.50
C PRO A 156 0.76 -3.92 11.58
N CYS A 157 1.24 -2.73 11.96
CA CYS A 157 0.55 -1.92 12.99
C CYS A 157 -0.89 -1.57 12.61
N ARG A 158 -1.19 -1.46 11.30
CA ARG A 158 -2.57 -1.24 10.84
C ARG A 158 -3.45 -2.45 11.05
N THR A 159 -2.96 -3.66 10.77
CA THR A 159 -3.77 -4.87 10.96
C THR A 159 -4.14 -5.06 12.42
N ASP A 160 -3.20 -4.78 13.33
CA ASP A 160 -3.44 -4.87 14.77
C ASP A 160 -4.50 -3.84 15.21
N SER A 161 -4.37 -2.59 14.76
CA SER A 161 -5.32 -1.52 15.07
C SER A 161 -6.75 -1.84 14.60
N VAL A 162 -6.89 -2.44 13.41
CA VAL A 162 -8.21 -2.82 12.86
C VAL A 162 -8.80 -3.99 13.64
N SER A 163 -7.97 -4.97 14.04
CA SER A 163 -8.44 -6.10 14.87
C SER A 163 -8.96 -5.60 16.21
N LEU A 164 -8.20 -4.75 16.91
CA LEU A 164 -8.60 -4.15 18.18
C LEU A 164 -9.90 -3.35 18.07
N TYR A 165 -10.05 -2.57 16.99
CA TYR A 165 -11.29 -1.83 16.77
C TYR A 165 -12.48 -2.76 16.49
N ALA A 166 -12.26 -3.85 15.74
CA ALA A 166 -13.29 -4.86 15.48
C ALA A 166 -13.72 -5.57 16.77
N GLU A 167 -12.78 -5.91 17.64
CA GLU A 167 -13.05 -6.50 18.97
C GLU A 167 -13.85 -5.53 19.83
N HIS A 168 -13.41 -4.28 19.96
CA HIS A 168 -14.12 -3.26 20.74
C HIS A 168 -15.54 -2.99 20.19
N TRP A 169 -15.70 -2.98 18.87
CA TRP A 169 -17.01 -2.82 18.25
C TRP A 169 -17.92 -4.03 18.51
N ALA A 170 -17.38 -5.25 18.46
CA ALA A 170 -18.12 -6.46 18.78
C ALA A 170 -18.58 -6.45 20.24
N GLU A 171 -17.71 -6.06 21.17
CA GLU A 171 -18.01 -5.92 22.61
C GLU A 171 -19.10 -4.87 22.86
N SER A 172 -19.07 -3.73 22.16
CA SER A 172 -20.10 -2.69 22.27
C SER A 172 -21.51 -3.12 21.79
N LYS A 173 -21.60 -4.27 21.09
CA LYS A 173 -22.85 -4.82 20.57
C LYS A 173 -23.34 -6.05 21.33
N ASP A 174 -22.60 -6.51 22.33
CA ASP A 174 -22.99 -7.64 23.16
C ASP A 174 -24.04 -7.18 24.20
N PRO A 175 -25.31 -7.61 24.11
CA PRO A 175 -26.36 -7.19 25.03
C PRO A 175 -26.16 -7.67 26.48
N GLU A 176 -25.30 -8.66 26.75
CA GLU A 176 -24.97 -9.09 28.12
C GLU A 176 -24.05 -8.11 28.87
N ALA A 177 -23.26 -7.28 28.18
CA ALA A 177 -22.38 -6.30 28.81
C ALA A 177 -23.11 -5.01 29.28
N ALA A 178 -24.37 -4.82 28.88
CA ALA A 178 -25.17 -3.63 29.16
C ALA A 178 -26.15 -3.78 30.35
N GLY A 179 -26.09 -4.89 31.08
CA GLY A 179 -27.06 -5.22 32.12
C GLY A 179 -26.43 -5.81 33.37
N GLU A 180 -25.78 -4.98 34.19
CA GLU A 180 -25.64 -5.22 35.63
C GLU A 180 -25.58 -3.86 36.34
N ASP A 181 -26.71 -3.46 36.93
CA ASP A 181 -26.85 -2.68 38.17
C ASP A 181 -28.34 -2.35 38.38
N THR A 182 -29.09 -3.33 38.91
CA THR A 182 -30.31 -3.09 39.71
C THR A 182 -30.07 -3.58 41.12
#